data_AF-A0A1H4AZI2-F1
#
_entry.id   AF-A0A1H4AZI2-F1
#
_cell.length_a   1.000
_cell.length_b   1.000
_cell.length_c   1.000
_cell.angle_alpha   90.00
_cell.angle_beta   90.00
_cell.angle_gamma   90.00
#
_symmetry.space_group_name_H-M   'P 1'
#
loop_
_entity.id
_entity.type
_entity.pdbx_description
1 polymer ?
#
loop_
_entity_poly.entity_id
_entity_poly.type
_entity_poly.pdbx_seq_one_letter_code
_entity_poly.pdbx_strand_id
1 'polypeptide(L)'
;MDTNTDIVAKVSITKLQVNISYGRQLAIAFGAALLFLLVLGNHHAFGQDKDTLIAQDGKVYTGHYNKPVFGHSSFTINGKKQPLDPKTALAYKHDGTWFKSVQLAPSADPVWMQMLERGAIELYQYISYGAATRVSPRNMPESYVVWLASKNNGPLLNVNGVMSTEIRAKENLHRLLADQPELAAAVQRDPFNTRVIRELIAAYNRQALEGQAHNQGQ
;
A
#
# COMPACT_ATOMS: atom_id res chain seq x y z
N MET A 1 -58.73 60.71 -28.72
CA MET A 1 -58.55 59.44 -27.99
C MET A 1 -57.29 58.81 -28.52
N ASP A 2 -56.17 59.01 -27.82
CA ASP A 2 -54.84 58.57 -28.25
C ASP A 2 -54.61 57.10 -27.92
N THR A 3 -54.85 56.24 -28.91
CA THR A 3 -54.62 54.79 -28.85
C THR A 3 -53.15 54.40 -28.84
N ASN A 4 -52.22 55.31 -29.15
CA ASN A 4 -50.80 55.00 -29.25
C ASN A 4 -50.08 54.90 -27.90
N THR A 5 -50.47 55.66 -26.89
CA THR A 5 -49.77 55.71 -25.59
C THR A 5 -50.01 54.45 -24.76
N ASP A 6 -51.19 53.84 -24.91
CA ASP A 6 -51.61 52.66 -24.14
C ASP A 6 -50.94 51.36 -24.62
N ILE A 7 -50.57 51.30 -25.90
CA ILE A 7 -49.85 50.15 -26.50
C ILE A 7 -48.38 50.12 -26.01
N VAL A 8 -47.72 51.28 -25.92
CA VAL A 8 -46.32 51.38 -25.48
C VAL A 8 -46.16 51.00 -24.00
N ALA A 9 -47.14 51.37 -23.16
CA ALA A 9 -47.15 51.00 -21.74
C ALA A 9 -47.32 49.49 -21.54
N LYS A 10 -48.26 48.85 -22.26
CA LYS A 10 -48.48 47.39 -22.19
C LYS A 10 -47.26 46.59 -22.65
N VAL A 11 -46.58 47.01 -23.73
CA VAL A 11 -45.37 46.32 -24.22
C VAL A 11 -44.21 46.42 -23.22
N SER A 12 -44.05 47.55 -22.54
CA SER A 12 -43.00 47.74 -21.52
C SER A 12 -43.23 46.90 -20.27
N ILE A 13 -44.48 46.76 -19.81
CA ILE A 13 -44.84 45.93 -18.64
C ILE A 13 -44.62 44.44 -18.95
N THR A 14 -45.01 43.98 -20.14
CA THR A 14 -44.82 42.58 -20.55
C THR A 14 -43.34 42.21 -20.64
N LYS A 15 -42.48 43.09 -21.19
CA LYS A 15 -41.02 42.86 -21.22
C LYS A 15 -40.41 42.79 -19.83
N LEU A 16 -40.88 43.61 -18.88
CA LEU A 16 -40.39 43.58 -17.50
C LEU A 16 -40.78 42.28 -16.78
N GLN A 17 -42.02 41.82 -16.95
CA GLN A 17 -42.50 40.57 -16.33
C GLN A 17 -41.78 39.33 -16.89
N VAL A 18 -41.49 39.32 -18.19
CA VAL A 18 -40.72 38.25 -18.84
C VAL A 18 -39.30 38.17 -18.29
N ASN A 19 -38.60 39.31 -18.11
CA ASN A 19 -37.25 39.34 -17.52
C ASN A 19 -37.22 38.88 -16.05
N ILE A 20 -38.23 39.23 -15.24
CA ILE A 20 -38.34 38.78 -13.84
C ILE A 20 -38.58 37.27 -13.76
N SER A 21 -39.37 36.71 -14.69
CA SER A 21 -39.62 35.27 -14.77
C SER A 21 -38.36 34.48 -15.11
N TYR A 22 -37.57 34.93 -16.09
CA TYR A 22 -36.32 34.27 -16.48
C TYR A 22 -35.27 34.31 -15.36
N GLY A 23 -35.15 35.42 -14.64
CA GLY A 23 -34.23 35.53 -13.49
C GLY A 23 -34.55 34.54 -12.36
N ARG A 24 -35.84 34.33 -12.07
CA ARG A 24 -36.28 33.34 -11.06
C ARG A 24 -36.03 31.90 -11.50
N GLN A 25 -36.26 31.58 -12.77
CA GLN A 25 -36.00 30.23 -13.30
C GLN A 25 -34.49 29.90 -13.32
N LEU A 26 -33.64 30.88 -13.67
CA LEU A 26 -32.19 30.73 -13.60
C LEU A 26 -31.69 30.51 -12.17
N ALA A 27 -32.22 31.26 -11.19
CA ALA A 27 -31.86 31.08 -9.78
C ALA A 27 -32.26 29.70 -9.23
N ILE A 28 -33.44 29.19 -9.60
CA ILE A 28 -33.91 27.86 -9.20
C ILE A 28 -33.04 26.77 -9.86
N ALA A 29 -32.72 26.91 -11.15
CA ALA A 29 -31.86 25.96 -11.85
C ALA A 29 -30.43 25.93 -11.28
N PHE A 30 -29.85 27.09 -10.96
CA PHE A 30 -28.55 27.18 -10.27
C PHE A 30 -28.58 26.57 -8.87
N GLY A 31 -29.63 26.86 -8.09
CA GLY A 31 -29.82 26.28 -6.76
C GLY A 31 -29.94 24.75 -6.81
N ALA A 32 -30.73 24.23 -7.74
CA ALA A 32 -30.90 22.78 -7.95
C ALA A 32 -29.60 22.11 -8.44
N ALA A 33 -28.85 22.75 -9.33
CA ALA A 33 -27.55 22.24 -9.79
C ALA A 33 -26.52 22.19 -8.65
N LEU A 34 -26.47 23.22 -7.79
CA LEU A 34 -25.58 23.26 -6.63
C LEU A 34 -25.93 22.16 -5.61
N LEU A 35 -27.23 21.96 -5.34
CA LEU A 35 -27.71 20.90 -4.46
C LEU A 35 -27.42 19.51 -5.02
N PHE A 36 -27.57 19.32 -6.34
CA PHE A 36 -27.23 18.06 -7.02
C PHE A 36 -25.72 17.77 -6.99
N LEU A 37 -24.87 18.78 -7.16
CA LEU A 37 -23.41 18.64 -7.00
C LEU A 37 -23.00 18.30 -5.56
N LEU A 38 -23.67 18.85 -4.56
CA LEU A 38 -23.44 18.52 -3.14
C LEU A 38 -23.87 17.09 -2.78
N VAL A 39 -24.97 16.61 -3.36
CA VAL A 39 -25.46 15.23 -3.14
C VAL A 39 -24.54 14.22 -3.84
N LEU A 40 -24.12 14.47 -5.08
CA LEU A 40 -23.18 13.60 -5.80
C LEU A 40 -21.77 13.61 -5.19
N GLY A 41 -21.31 14.74 -4.63
CA GLY A 41 -20.02 14.84 -3.95
C GLY A 41 -19.92 13.94 -2.70
N ASN A 42 -21.03 13.73 -2.00
CA ASN A 42 -21.06 12.86 -0.81
C ASN A 42 -21.15 11.36 -1.15
N HIS A 43 -21.67 10.99 -2.32
CA HIS A 43 -21.72 9.58 -2.72
C HIS A 43 -20.37 9.01 -3.18
N HIS A 44 -19.38 9.86 -3.48
CA HIS A 44 -18.02 9.44 -3.81
C HIS A 44 -17.05 9.43 -2.61
N ALA A 45 -17.46 9.90 -1.44
CA ALA A 45 -16.63 9.86 -0.22
C ALA A 45 -16.58 8.47 0.45
N PHE A 46 -17.44 7.52 0.03
CA PHE A 46 -17.33 6.10 0.36
C PHE A 46 -16.42 5.37 -0.65
N GLY A 47 -15.28 5.99 -0.97
CA GLY A 47 -14.23 5.32 -1.71
C GLY A 47 -13.74 4.13 -0.88
N GLN A 48 -14.13 2.93 -1.32
CA GLN A 48 -13.73 1.60 -0.81
C GLN A 48 -12.54 1.64 0.15
N ASP A 49 -12.72 1.21 1.39
CA ASP A 49 -11.61 0.91 2.30
C ASP A 49 -10.73 -0.17 1.65
N LYS A 50 -9.66 0.24 0.96
CA LYS A 50 -8.78 -0.65 0.18
C LYS A 50 -7.69 -1.29 1.03
N ASP A 51 -7.41 -0.69 2.18
CA ASP A 51 -6.30 -1.10 3.03
C ASP A 51 -6.78 -2.11 4.07
N THR A 52 -5.87 -3.00 4.47
CA THR A 52 -6.17 -4.09 5.42
C THR A 52 -5.16 -4.02 6.56
N LEU A 53 -5.61 -4.22 7.80
CA LEU A 53 -4.76 -4.39 8.96
C LEU A 53 -5.10 -5.72 9.63
N ILE A 54 -4.08 -6.51 9.96
CA ILE A 54 -4.21 -7.77 10.69
C ILE A 54 -3.58 -7.57 12.06
N ALA A 55 -4.39 -7.62 13.11
CA ALA A 55 -3.93 -7.50 14.48
C ALA A 55 -3.25 -8.80 14.97
N GLN A 56 -2.54 -8.72 16.10
CA GLN A 56 -1.87 -9.87 16.74
C GLN A 56 -2.82 -11.00 17.14
N ASP A 57 -4.09 -10.69 17.43
CA ASP A 57 -5.13 -11.68 17.71
C ASP A 57 -5.74 -12.31 16.44
N GLY A 58 -5.19 -12.00 15.26
CA GLY A 58 -5.66 -12.49 13.97
C GLY A 58 -6.89 -11.75 13.42
N LYS A 59 -7.46 -10.78 14.15
CA LYS A 59 -8.57 -9.99 13.63
C LYS A 59 -8.13 -9.15 12.44
N VAL A 60 -8.97 -9.14 11.41
CA VAL A 60 -8.77 -8.39 10.19
C VAL A 60 -9.66 -7.16 10.23
N TYR A 61 -9.04 -6.00 10.03
CA TYR A 61 -9.71 -4.71 9.94
C TYR A 61 -9.52 -4.15 8.53
N THR A 62 -10.57 -3.55 8.00
CA THR A 62 -10.53 -2.74 6.77
C THR A 62 -10.56 -1.27 7.15
N GLY A 63 -9.86 -0.44 6.40
CA GLY A 63 -9.83 1.00 6.66
C GLY A 63 -8.90 1.74 5.73
N HIS A 64 -8.31 2.82 6.25
CA HIS A 64 -7.41 3.69 5.50
C HIS A 64 -6.06 3.84 6.18
N TYR A 65 -4.98 3.57 5.45
CA TYR A 65 -3.63 3.89 5.86
C TYR A 65 -3.37 5.40 5.73
N ASN A 66 -2.89 6.02 6.80
CA ASN A 66 -2.55 7.43 6.83
C ASN A 66 -1.04 7.56 6.95
N LYS A 67 -0.39 8.00 5.87
CA LYS A 67 1.02 8.41 5.87
C LYS A 67 1.12 9.83 6.45
N PRO A 68 1.74 10.02 7.62
CA PRO A 68 1.92 11.36 8.15
C PRO A 68 2.97 12.13 7.34
N VAL A 69 2.84 13.46 7.33
CA VAL A 69 3.93 14.37 6.95
C VAL A 69 4.99 14.44 8.08
N PHE A 70 4.55 14.32 9.33
CA PHE A 70 5.38 14.27 10.54
C PHE A 70 4.81 13.26 11.56
N GLY A 71 5.68 12.44 12.17
CA GLY A 71 5.29 11.43 13.16
C GLY A 71 5.16 10.01 12.60
N HIS A 72 4.46 9.15 13.34
CA HIS A 72 4.32 7.72 13.01
C HIS A 72 3.10 7.45 12.14
N SER A 73 3.24 6.47 11.23
CA SER A 73 2.14 5.97 10.42
C SER A 73 0.97 5.50 11.27
N SER A 74 -0.24 5.58 10.72
CA SER A 74 -1.47 5.24 11.44
C SER A 74 -2.52 4.66 10.51
N PHE A 75 -3.47 3.94 11.09
CA PHE A 75 -4.56 3.29 10.38
C PHE A 75 -5.88 3.77 10.94
N THR A 76 -6.80 4.21 10.09
CA THR A 76 -8.15 4.65 10.50
C THR A 76 -9.12 3.50 10.33
N ILE A 77 -9.77 3.09 11.41
CA ILE A 77 -10.75 2.00 11.46
C ILE A 77 -12.04 2.56 12.03
N ASN A 78 -13.16 2.46 11.32
CA ASN A 78 -14.47 2.97 11.76
C ASN A 78 -14.40 4.44 12.22
N GLY A 79 -13.67 5.28 11.48
CA GLY A 79 -13.46 6.69 11.81
C GLY A 79 -12.49 6.98 12.97
N LYS A 80 -11.94 5.95 13.63
CA LYS A 80 -10.95 6.11 14.71
C LYS A 80 -9.54 5.85 14.20
N LYS A 81 -8.67 6.84 14.37
CA LYS A 81 -7.24 6.76 14.04
C LYS A 81 -6.49 5.96 15.10
N GLN A 82 -5.71 4.98 14.69
CA GLN A 82 -4.87 4.15 15.54
C GLN A 82 -3.41 4.20 15.06
N PRO A 83 -2.41 4.35 15.95
CA PRO A 83 -1.01 4.24 15.56
C PRO A 83 -0.70 2.87 14.94
N LEU A 84 0.12 2.85 13.89
CA LEU A 84 0.52 1.61 13.23
C LEU A 84 1.80 1.07 13.89
N ASP A 85 1.61 0.32 14.98
CA ASP A 85 2.70 -0.24 15.79
C ASP A 85 2.94 -1.72 15.45
N PRO A 86 4.15 -2.12 15.01
CA PRO A 86 4.48 -3.51 14.72
C PRO A 86 4.39 -4.45 15.94
N LYS A 87 4.36 -3.93 17.17
CA LYS A 87 4.12 -4.73 18.39
C LYS A 87 2.67 -5.17 18.55
N THR A 88 1.73 -4.45 17.94
CA THR A 88 0.28 -4.65 18.14
C THR A 88 -0.44 -5.21 16.90
N ALA A 89 0.22 -5.15 15.74
CA ALA A 89 -0.28 -5.71 14.49
C ALA A 89 0.72 -6.67 13.84
N LEU A 90 0.19 -7.70 13.16
CA LEU A 90 0.97 -8.71 12.44
C LEU A 90 1.33 -8.27 11.03
N ALA A 91 0.38 -7.64 10.33
CA ALA A 91 0.56 -7.25 8.94
C ALA A 91 -0.41 -6.13 8.58
N TYR A 92 -0.06 -5.35 7.55
CA TYR A 92 -1.00 -4.47 6.89
C TYR A 92 -0.78 -4.47 5.38
N LYS A 93 -1.82 -4.13 4.64
CA LYS A 93 -1.81 -3.94 3.18
C LYS A 93 -2.13 -2.50 2.88
N HIS A 94 -1.31 -1.86 2.07
CA HIS A 94 -1.51 -0.51 1.58
C HIS A 94 -1.16 -0.44 0.09
N ASP A 95 -2.07 0.11 -0.72
CA ASP A 95 -1.89 0.25 -2.18
C ASP A 95 -1.43 -1.06 -2.87
N GLY A 96 -2.07 -2.17 -2.48
CA GLY A 96 -1.74 -3.49 -3.03
C GLY A 96 -0.49 -4.15 -2.44
N THR A 97 0.34 -3.41 -1.70
CA THR A 97 1.59 -3.88 -1.11
C THR A 97 1.37 -4.37 0.32
N TRP A 98 1.91 -5.55 0.63
CA TRP A 98 1.88 -6.10 1.98
C TRP A 98 3.11 -5.70 2.78
N PHE A 99 2.88 -5.44 4.06
CA PHE A 99 3.91 -5.20 5.07
C PHE A 99 3.64 -6.14 6.24
N LYS A 100 4.69 -6.80 6.75
CA LYS A 100 4.61 -7.72 7.89
C LYS A 100 5.45 -7.19 9.02
N SER A 101 4.96 -7.36 10.24
CA SER A 101 5.72 -7.12 11.46
C SER A 101 6.68 -8.28 11.66
N VAL A 102 7.98 -7.98 11.70
CA VAL A 102 9.03 -8.98 11.75
C VAL A 102 10.02 -8.62 12.84
N GLN A 103 10.28 -9.55 13.74
CA GLN A 103 11.29 -9.40 14.78
C GLN A 103 12.63 -9.95 14.28
N LEU A 104 13.61 -9.06 14.07
CA LEU A 104 14.92 -9.44 13.50
C LEU A 104 15.81 -10.22 14.47
N ALA A 105 15.65 -9.98 15.77
CA ALA A 105 16.37 -10.69 16.83
C ALA A 105 15.48 -10.75 18.09
N PRO A 106 15.63 -11.77 18.96
CA PRO A 106 14.77 -11.92 20.14
C PRO A 106 14.73 -10.71 21.09
N SER A 107 15.82 -9.94 21.14
CA SER A 107 15.95 -8.74 21.97
C SER A 107 15.57 -7.44 21.25
N ALA A 108 15.32 -7.47 19.94
CA ALA A 108 14.98 -6.30 19.15
C ALA A 108 13.46 -6.10 19.08
N ASP A 109 13.04 -4.85 18.99
CA ASP A 109 11.66 -4.53 18.66
C ASP A 109 11.32 -4.98 17.22
N PRO A 110 10.09 -5.44 16.96
CA PRO A 110 9.68 -5.80 15.62
C PRO A 110 9.62 -4.58 14.72
N VAL A 111 9.89 -4.78 13.44
CA VAL A 111 9.88 -3.74 12.41
C VAL A 111 8.93 -4.10 11.28
N TRP A 112 8.36 -3.08 10.63
CA TRP A 112 7.59 -3.28 9.42
C TRP A 112 8.53 -3.57 8.24
N MET A 113 8.32 -4.71 7.60
CA MET A 113 9.04 -5.10 6.40
C MET A 113 8.07 -5.24 5.22
N GLN A 114 8.42 -4.68 4.07
CA GLN A 114 7.65 -4.88 2.85
C GLN A 114 7.81 -6.33 2.39
N MET A 115 6.70 -7.03 2.16
CA MET A 115 6.70 -8.38 1.63
C MET A 115 6.74 -8.31 0.10
N LEU A 116 7.81 -8.84 -0.48
CA LEU A 116 8.03 -8.87 -1.94
C LEU A 116 7.49 -10.15 -2.57
N GLU A 117 7.64 -11.28 -1.88
CA GLU A 117 7.12 -12.59 -2.30
C GLU A 117 6.48 -13.30 -1.11
N ARG A 118 5.37 -14.00 -1.37
CA ARG A 118 4.61 -14.78 -0.38
C ARG A 118 4.49 -16.23 -0.85
N GLY A 119 4.80 -17.17 0.03
CA GLY A 119 4.67 -18.60 -0.26
C GLY A 119 5.37 -19.43 0.81
N ALA A 120 5.87 -20.60 0.43
CA ALA A 120 6.70 -21.44 1.29
C ALA A 120 8.00 -20.71 1.69
N ILE A 121 8.55 -19.88 0.80
CA ILE A 121 9.58 -18.90 1.10
C ILE A 121 8.93 -17.50 1.06
N GLU A 122 8.98 -16.80 2.18
CA GLU A 122 8.59 -15.40 2.28
C GLU A 122 9.83 -14.51 2.06
N LEU A 123 9.74 -13.54 1.15
CA LEU A 123 10.79 -12.57 0.86
C LEU A 123 10.38 -11.19 1.34
N TYR A 124 11.26 -10.54 2.07
CA TYR A 124 11.06 -9.25 2.70
C TYR A 124 12.10 -8.22 2.27
N GLN A 125 11.69 -6.97 2.23
CA GLN A 125 12.56 -5.80 2.05
C GLN A 125 12.44 -4.86 3.25
N TYR A 126 13.58 -4.40 3.74
CA TYR A 126 13.71 -3.45 4.84
C TYR A 126 14.79 -2.42 4.49
N ILE A 127 14.51 -1.15 4.78
CA ILE A 127 15.49 -0.06 4.62
C ILE A 127 16.22 0.11 5.95
N SER A 128 17.48 -0.30 5.98
CA SER A 128 18.38 -0.10 7.10
C SER A 128 19.04 1.26 7.00
N TYR A 129 18.89 2.09 8.02
CA TYR A 129 19.72 3.28 8.17
C TYR A 129 20.98 2.86 8.91
N GLY A 130 22.15 3.07 8.31
CA GLY A 130 23.42 2.78 8.96
C GLY A 130 23.50 3.47 10.34
N ALA A 131 24.18 2.84 11.30
CA ALA A 131 24.49 3.49 12.57
C ALA A 131 25.26 4.78 12.25
N ALA A 132 24.76 5.92 12.71
CA ALA A 132 25.35 7.23 12.49
C ALA A 132 26.68 7.36 13.26
N THR A 133 27.72 6.64 12.83
CA THR A 133 29.07 6.85 13.32
C THR A 133 29.60 8.13 12.69
N ARG A 134 29.40 9.23 13.41
CA ARG A 134 29.82 10.62 13.14
C ARG A 134 28.87 11.41 12.25
N VAL A 135 28.00 12.14 12.93
CA VAL A 135 27.22 13.29 12.44
C VAL A 135 28.20 14.36 11.95
N SER A 136 28.58 14.28 10.68
CA SER A 136 29.07 15.43 9.92
C SER A 136 27.91 15.89 9.03
N PRO A 137 27.59 17.19 8.92
CA PRO A 137 26.51 17.70 8.06
C PRO A 137 26.61 17.32 6.58
N ARG A 138 27.73 16.71 6.15
CA ARG A 138 27.96 16.20 4.79
C ARG A 138 27.75 14.70 4.59
N ASN A 139 27.64 13.91 5.66
CA ASN A 139 27.47 12.46 5.56
C ASN A 139 26.06 12.09 6.05
N MET A 140 25.09 12.11 5.15
CA MET A 140 23.79 11.48 5.43
C MET A 140 24.03 10.00 5.77
N PRO A 141 23.32 9.44 6.77
CA PRO A 141 23.42 8.01 7.05
C PRO A 141 23.05 7.25 5.78
N GLU A 142 23.98 6.41 5.31
CA GLU A 142 23.72 5.57 4.15
C GLU A 142 22.52 4.68 4.45
N SER A 143 21.49 4.77 3.61
CA SER A 143 20.34 3.88 3.65
C SER A 143 20.64 2.68 2.77
N TYR A 144 20.55 1.49 3.35
CA TYR A 144 20.76 0.23 2.65
C TYR A 144 19.44 -0.52 2.50
N VAL A 145 19.19 -1.06 1.31
CA VAL A 145 18.03 -1.94 1.08
C VAL A 145 18.45 -3.37 1.37
N VAL A 146 17.97 -3.91 2.49
CA VAL A 146 18.29 -5.27 2.95
C VAL A 146 17.15 -6.20 2.55
N TRP A 147 17.48 -7.32 1.92
CA TRP A 147 16.51 -8.35 1.58
C TRP A 147 16.70 -9.56 2.48
N LEU A 148 15.65 -9.93 3.21
CA LEU A 148 15.63 -11.09 4.09
C LEU A 148 14.61 -12.10 3.59
N ALA A 149 14.93 -13.38 3.65
CA ALA A 149 14.00 -14.44 3.31
C ALA A 149 13.91 -15.48 4.42
N SER A 150 12.74 -16.07 4.60
CA SER A 150 12.51 -17.18 5.53
C SER A 150 11.69 -18.26 4.82
N LYS A 151 12.01 -19.53 5.10
CA LYS A 151 11.28 -20.68 4.58
C LYS A 151 10.50 -21.35 5.70
N ASN A 152 9.20 -21.57 5.50
CA ASN A 152 8.31 -22.24 6.46
C ASN A 152 8.41 -21.67 7.89
N ASN A 153 8.45 -20.34 8.03
CA ASN A 153 8.67 -19.64 9.31
C ASN A 153 10.01 -19.96 10.01
N GLY A 154 11.01 -20.42 9.25
CA GLY A 154 12.38 -20.62 9.72
C GLY A 154 13.14 -19.31 9.97
N PRO A 155 14.47 -19.38 10.16
CA PRO A 155 15.29 -18.19 10.40
C PRO A 155 15.26 -17.24 9.20
N LEU A 156 15.30 -15.93 9.49
CA LEU A 156 15.48 -14.90 8.48
C LEU A 156 16.93 -14.88 8.01
N LEU A 157 17.13 -15.04 6.71
CA LEU A 157 18.44 -15.08 6.09
C LEU A 157 18.60 -13.89 5.14
N ASN A 158 19.76 -13.23 5.20
CA ASN A 158 20.10 -12.20 4.23
C ASN A 158 20.39 -12.85 2.87
N VAL A 159 19.71 -12.38 1.82
CA VAL A 159 19.79 -12.98 0.47
C VAL A 159 20.29 -12.04 -0.61
N ASN A 160 20.55 -10.76 -0.33
CA ASN A 160 21.07 -9.81 -1.32
C ASN A 160 22.50 -9.33 -1.05
N GLY A 161 23.16 -9.82 0.00
CA GLY A 161 24.54 -9.47 0.33
C GLY A 161 24.68 -8.13 1.04
N VAL A 162 23.59 -7.39 1.24
CA VAL A 162 23.64 -6.10 1.95
C VAL A 162 23.70 -6.39 3.44
N MET A 163 24.75 -5.95 4.14
CA MET A 163 25.12 -6.36 5.52
C MET A 163 25.78 -7.75 5.63
N SER A 164 26.15 -8.39 4.51
CA SER A 164 26.96 -9.61 4.50
C SER A 164 27.92 -9.61 3.31
N THR A 165 28.57 -10.75 3.02
CA THR A 165 29.26 -10.95 1.75
C THR A 165 28.29 -11.53 0.72
N GLU A 166 28.59 -11.35 -0.56
CA GLU A 166 27.85 -12.01 -1.65
C GLU A 166 27.87 -13.54 -1.50
N ILE A 167 29.03 -14.09 -1.12
CA ILE A 167 29.22 -15.53 -0.89
C ILE A 167 28.21 -16.04 0.15
N ARG A 168 28.11 -15.36 1.30
CA ARG A 168 27.18 -15.76 2.36
C ARG A 168 25.71 -15.60 1.94
N ALA A 169 25.40 -14.60 1.13
CA ALA A 169 24.05 -14.41 0.60
C ALA A 169 23.66 -15.51 -0.41
N LYS A 170 24.60 -15.92 -1.27
CA LYS A 170 24.43 -17.08 -2.16
C LYS A 170 24.22 -18.38 -1.38
N GLU A 171 25.02 -18.63 -0.34
CA GLU A 171 24.86 -19.80 0.54
C GLU A 171 23.48 -19.82 1.23
N ASN A 172 23.03 -18.66 1.73
CA ASN A 172 21.71 -18.52 2.33
C ASN A 172 20.59 -18.82 1.32
N LEU A 173 20.68 -18.26 0.12
CA LEU A 173 19.70 -18.53 -0.94
C LEU A 173 19.71 -20.00 -1.37
N HIS A 174 20.89 -20.60 -1.52
CA HIS A 174 21.05 -22.03 -1.79
C HIS A 174 20.42 -22.89 -0.69
N ARG A 175 20.59 -22.54 0.60
CA ARG A 175 19.97 -23.24 1.73
C ARG A 175 18.45 -23.21 1.65
N LEU A 176 17.86 -22.09 1.28
CA LEU A 176 16.41 -21.95 1.14
C LEU A 176 15.87 -22.84 0.00
N LEU A 177 16.65 -23.03 -1.06
CA LEU A 177 16.28 -23.77 -2.27
C LEU A 177 16.77 -25.23 -2.29
N ALA A 178 17.36 -25.73 -1.21
CA ALA A 178 18.13 -26.99 -1.21
C ALA A 178 17.33 -28.26 -1.59
N ASP A 179 16.02 -28.25 -1.41
CA ASP A 179 15.08 -29.30 -1.80
C ASP A 179 14.61 -29.21 -3.26
N GLN A 180 15.01 -28.17 -3.99
CA GLN A 180 14.82 -28.01 -5.43
C GLN A 180 16.19 -27.85 -6.11
N PRO A 181 16.90 -28.95 -6.42
CA PRO A 181 18.31 -28.92 -6.80
C PRO A 181 18.57 -28.09 -8.07
N GLU A 182 17.61 -28.04 -9.00
CA GLU A 182 17.72 -27.22 -10.22
C GLU A 182 17.77 -25.71 -9.90
N LEU A 183 16.92 -25.24 -9.00
CA LEU A 183 16.92 -23.83 -8.57
C LEU A 183 18.13 -23.52 -7.69
N ALA A 184 18.55 -24.45 -6.84
CA ALA A 184 19.75 -24.29 -6.02
C ALA A 184 21.02 -24.15 -6.89
N ALA A 185 21.15 -24.95 -7.96
CA ALA A 185 22.25 -24.84 -8.90
C ALA A 185 22.26 -23.51 -9.68
N ALA A 186 21.07 -22.96 -9.99
CA ALA A 186 20.94 -21.68 -10.67
C ALA A 186 21.58 -20.51 -9.89
N VAL A 187 21.59 -20.56 -8.55
CA VAL A 187 22.21 -19.54 -7.69
C VAL A 187 23.70 -19.32 -8.01
N GLN A 188 24.41 -20.38 -8.42
CA GLN A 188 25.84 -20.32 -8.72
C GLN A 188 26.12 -19.96 -10.18
N ARG A 189 25.23 -20.38 -11.09
CA ARG A 189 25.39 -20.18 -12.53
C ARG A 189 25.00 -18.77 -12.97
N ASP A 190 23.93 -18.24 -12.40
CA ASP A 190 23.29 -17.03 -12.90
C ASP A 190 23.84 -15.77 -12.19
N PRO A 191 23.77 -14.58 -12.81
CA PRO A 191 24.25 -13.34 -12.18
C PRO A 191 23.52 -13.04 -10.87
N PHE A 192 24.27 -12.76 -9.80
CA PHE A 192 23.68 -12.53 -8.49
C PHE A 192 23.21 -11.09 -8.32
N ASN A 193 21.91 -10.86 -8.53
CA ASN A 193 21.27 -9.57 -8.37
C ASN A 193 19.82 -9.74 -7.90
N THR A 194 19.18 -8.63 -7.51
CA THR A 194 17.82 -8.60 -6.94
C THR A 194 16.76 -9.22 -7.84
N ARG A 195 16.88 -9.04 -9.17
CA ARG A 195 15.94 -9.66 -10.12
C ARG A 195 16.02 -11.18 -10.06
N VAL A 196 17.23 -11.74 -10.16
CA VAL A 196 17.45 -13.20 -10.14
C VAL A 196 17.03 -13.81 -8.80
N ILE A 197 17.37 -13.16 -7.68
CA ILE A 197 16.94 -13.61 -6.33
C ILE A 197 15.42 -13.74 -6.26
N ARG A 198 14.70 -12.71 -6.74
CA ARG A 198 13.23 -12.69 -6.72
C ARG A 198 12.64 -13.76 -7.65
N GLU A 199 13.18 -13.91 -8.85
CA GLU A 199 12.74 -14.91 -9.83
C GLU A 199 12.88 -16.34 -9.29
N LEU A 200 14.01 -16.67 -8.66
CA LEU A 200 14.25 -17.98 -8.06
C LEU A 200 13.28 -18.28 -6.92
N ILE A 201 13.07 -17.33 -6.00
CA ILE A 201 12.12 -17.50 -4.89
C ILE A 201 10.68 -17.63 -5.41
N ALA A 202 10.30 -16.84 -6.40
CA ALA A 202 8.98 -16.93 -7.02
C ALA A 202 8.78 -18.28 -7.72
N ALA A 203 9.80 -18.80 -8.42
CA ALA A 203 9.75 -20.11 -9.05
C ALA A 203 9.56 -21.22 -8.01
N TYR A 204 10.33 -21.18 -6.92
CA TYR A 204 10.20 -22.13 -5.81
C TYR A 204 8.77 -22.15 -5.26
N ASN A 205 8.23 -20.97 -4.97
CA ASN A 205 6.89 -20.82 -4.39
C ASN A 205 5.78 -21.37 -5.30
N ARG A 206 5.90 -21.20 -6.62
CA ARG A 206 4.94 -21.79 -7.58
C ARG A 206 4.97 -23.31 -7.55
N GLN A 207 6.16 -23.91 -7.60
CA GLN A 207 6.31 -25.38 -7.57
C GLN A 207 5.81 -25.98 -6.25
N ALA A 208 6.05 -25.31 -5.12
CA ALA A 208 5.56 -25.74 -3.82
C ALA A 208 4.02 -25.78 -3.74
N LEU A 209 3.33 -24.84 -4.39
CA LEU A 209 1.86 -24.80 -4.45
C LEU A 209 1.31 -25.94 -5.32
N GLU A 210 1.93 -26.20 -6.47
CA GLU A 210 1.55 -27.28 -7.37
C GLU A 210 1.67 -28.67 -6.69
N GLY A 211 2.77 -28.88 -5.94
CA GLY A 211 2.97 -30.11 -5.18
C GLY A 211 1.93 -30.34 -4.07
N GLN A 212 1.41 -29.27 -3.47
CA GLN A 212 0.35 -29.38 -2.45
C GLN A 212 -1.00 -29.74 -3.05
N ALA A 213 -1.34 -29.19 -4.23
CA ALA A 213 -2.59 -29.49 -4.91
C ALA A 213 -2.71 -30.96 -5.32
N HIS A 214 -1.59 -31.58 -5.72
CA HIS A 214 -1.59 -32.99 -6.13
C HIS A 214 -1.83 -33.97 -4.97
N ASN A 215 -1.41 -33.62 -3.76
CA ASN A 215 -1.56 -34.46 -2.56
C ASN A 215 -2.95 -34.39 -1.91
N GLN A 216 -3.79 -33.41 -2.28
CA GLN A 216 -5.16 -33.28 -1.75
C GLN A 216 -6.23 -33.95 -2.63
N GLY A 217 -5.85 -34.42 -3.81
CA GLY A 217 -6.75 -35.09 -4.78
C GLY A 217 -6.63 -36.61 -4.82
N GLN A 218 -5.84 -37.21 -3.91
CA GLN A 218 -5.69 -38.66 -3.72
C GLN A 218 -6.31 -39.07 -2.39
#